data_AF-A0A9E3NQ05-F1
#
_entry.id   AF-A0A9E3NQ05-F1
#
_cell.length_a   1.000
_cell.length_b   1.000
_cell.length_c   1.000
_cell.angle_alpha   90.00
_cell.angle_beta   90.00
_cell.angle_gamma   90.00
#
_symmetry.space_group_name_H-M   'P 1'
#
loop_
_entity.id
_entity.type
_entity.pdbx_description
1 polymer ?
#
loop_
_entity_poly.entity_id
_entity_poly.type
_entity_poly.pdbx_seq_one_letter_code
_entity_poly.pdbx_strand_id
1 'polypeptide(L)'
;MRTLSLALVGGGFVLACSSTVDPVQSDPSGTDGAVVDPTTDGGAADAKAPDEDKPCTTGSDCSSGVCGPDKKCKSPTSSDFVKNGDETDIDCGGSTTGAKPCDPGKGCAVPKDCTTGVCTGGICQVATATDGVKNGDETDTDCGGSNAPPCDVGKTCSKPADCVDKICTGGKCVARKPADGVQNGDETDIDCGGTASPPCMTGQMCLVLADCDNVLCTAGVCQPPTATDGLKNGTESDVDCGGASGVLCETGKLCNAHADCASEGCAFNNRCSVGKSCTQDHGGFTCGTGEYGSAGKAHESCCEEIFVNRPVAGGGPFYMDKYLVTAGRIRAFFDRTGGDVKTFVQGRADFPAAWVDNMPSNMAEALANVGPIPLAWDWADGNGLRARGCQTGSGGARTFYQADITPTEKNYYPQDALDEKPIQCINRPLLLAFCLWDNKDLPMRSEITYAWRGTDNRTWPWGNAPGLPTADFDTSNEYLVHKRGYMFPGYLMPDVSHHIGAPGRRFRGAGPFGHLDLAGDVFEFARDGRNNNGSWENHVPSSASTAAGGEDWRRYYAFGGRCGRR
;
A
#
# COMPACT_ATOMS: atom_id res chain seq x y z
N MET A 1 17.25 -26.69 -13.20
CA MET A 1 18.48 -27.21 -12.55
C MET A 1 19.55 -26.13 -12.61
N ARG A 2 20.26 -25.95 -11.49
CA ARG A 2 21.35 -24.97 -11.20
C ARG A 2 20.90 -23.62 -10.63
N THR A 3 20.55 -23.69 -9.36
CA THR A 3 20.64 -22.65 -8.33
C THR A 3 22.09 -22.23 -8.12
N LEU A 4 22.32 -20.92 -7.99
CA LEU A 4 23.60 -20.31 -7.62
C LEU A 4 23.48 -19.83 -6.17
N SER A 5 24.17 -20.50 -5.24
CA SER A 5 24.28 -20.10 -3.83
C SER A 5 25.61 -19.38 -3.63
N LEU A 6 25.55 -18.16 -3.10
CA LEU A 6 26.71 -17.35 -2.76
C LEU A 6 27.02 -17.59 -1.26
N ALA A 7 28.16 -18.19 -0.97
CA ALA A 7 28.71 -18.34 0.37
C ALA A 7 29.83 -17.31 0.56
N LEU A 8 29.75 -16.49 1.62
CA LEU A 8 30.90 -15.78 2.17
C LEU A 8 31.44 -16.56 3.36
N VAL A 9 32.75 -16.80 3.35
CA VAL A 9 33.53 -17.47 4.41
C VAL A 9 34.64 -16.52 4.89
N GLY A 10 34.89 -16.57 6.20
CA GLY A 10 36.18 -16.26 6.84
C GLY A 10 36.17 -14.92 7.56
N GLY A 11 36.61 -14.76 8.80
CA GLY A 11 37.30 -15.57 9.83
C GLY A 11 37.47 -14.60 11.02
N GLY A 12 37.64 -14.95 12.29
CA GLY A 12 38.37 -16.06 12.89
C GLY A 12 39.02 -15.57 14.20
N PHE A 13 38.84 -16.37 15.26
CA PHE A 13 39.85 -16.72 16.30
C PHE A 13 40.17 -15.67 17.40
N VAL A 14 40.34 -16.03 18.68
CA VAL A 14 41.29 -17.00 19.28
C VAL A 14 40.87 -17.35 20.74
N LEU A 15 40.77 -18.67 21.04
CA LEU A 15 41.35 -19.47 22.18
C LEU A 15 41.18 -19.01 23.67
N ALA A 16 41.06 -19.88 24.68
CA ALA A 16 41.52 -21.27 24.81
C ALA A 16 40.84 -22.07 25.96
N CYS A 17 40.79 -23.41 25.77
CA CYS A 17 41.11 -24.56 26.66
C CYS A 17 40.73 -24.55 28.16
N SER A 18 40.47 -25.66 28.88
CA SER A 18 40.40 -27.15 28.74
C SER A 18 39.91 -27.59 30.14
N SER A 19 39.16 -28.66 30.42
CA SER A 19 39.55 -30.07 30.33
C SER A 19 38.42 -30.98 30.84
N THR A 20 38.36 -32.17 30.26
CA THR A 20 37.57 -33.37 30.57
C THR A 20 37.87 -34.03 31.93
N VAL A 21 36.91 -34.73 32.53
CA VAL A 21 37.05 -36.09 33.11
C VAL A 21 35.68 -36.76 33.40
N ASP A 22 35.74 -38.10 33.38
CA ASP A 22 34.75 -39.18 33.24
C ASP A 22 33.75 -39.47 34.39
N PRO A 23 32.77 -40.39 34.16
CA PRO A 23 31.73 -40.78 35.11
C PRO A 23 32.16 -41.91 36.05
N VAL A 24 31.56 -41.99 37.23
CA VAL A 24 31.73 -43.12 38.16
C VAL A 24 30.36 -43.67 38.57
N GLN A 25 30.09 -44.91 38.14
CA GLN A 25 29.23 -45.84 38.83
C GLN A 25 30.02 -46.51 39.97
N SER A 26 29.37 -46.73 41.11
CA SER A 26 29.67 -47.88 41.96
C SER A 26 28.42 -48.24 42.78
N ASP A 27 27.83 -49.36 42.38
CA ASP A 27 27.00 -50.22 43.21
C ASP A 27 27.83 -50.75 44.41
N PRO A 28 27.20 -51.18 45.51
CA PRO A 28 27.31 -52.61 45.76
C PRO A 28 25.97 -53.25 46.17
N SER A 29 25.77 -54.43 45.60
CA SER A 29 24.75 -55.42 45.93
C SER A 29 25.28 -56.46 46.93
N GLY A 30 24.34 -57.05 47.68
CA GLY A 30 24.50 -58.30 48.45
C GLY A 30 24.72 -58.10 49.95
N THR A 31 24.07 -58.82 50.87
CA THR A 31 23.38 -60.12 50.80
C THR A 31 22.56 -60.33 52.08
N ASP A 32 21.43 -61.01 51.92
CA ASP A 32 20.92 -62.16 52.69
C ASP A 32 20.85 -62.12 54.24
N GLY A 33 19.68 -62.51 54.78
CA GLY A 33 19.48 -62.66 56.23
C GLY A 33 18.02 -62.65 56.64
N ALA A 34 17.36 -63.81 56.52
CA ALA A 34 16.04 -64.09 57.04
C ALA A 34 15.96 -64.03 58.59
N VAL A 35 14.71 -63.96 59.05
CA VAL A 35 14.18 -64.34 60.39
C VAL A 35 14.37 -63.32 61.52
N VAL A 36 13.29 -62.60 61.89
CA VAL A 36 12.44 -62.91 63.07
C VAL A 36 11.22 -61.97 63.11
N ASP A 37 10.03 -62.57 63.12
CA ASP A 37 8.84 -62.05 63.81
C ASP A 37 9.22 -61.85 65.29
N PRO A 38 8.96 -60.65 65.86
CA PRO A 38 7.94 -60.62 66.89
C PRO A 38 7.02 -59.41 66.72
N THR A 39 5.75 -59.69 66.50
CA THR A 39 4.63 -59.19 67.29
C THR A 39 5.08 -58.39 68.52
N THR A 40 5.03 -57.07 68.41
CA THR A 40 4.66 -56.21 69.53
C THR A 40 3.60 -55.26 69.04
N ASP A 41 2.38 -55.69 69.31
CA ASP A 41 1.20 -54.87 69.54
C ASP A 41 1.59 -53.60 70.32
N GLY A 42 1.73 -52.51 69.58
CA GLY A 42 1.89 -51.16 70.09
C GLY A 42 0.57 -50.43 69.99
N GLY A 43 -0.51 -51.06 70.45
CA GLY A 43 -1.74 -50.35 70.78
C GLY A 43 -1.38 -49.19 71.71
N ALA A 44 -1.57 -47.97 71.21
CA ALA A 44 -1.75 -46.83 72.09
C ALA A 44 -3.00 -47.13 72.91
N ALA A 45 -2.79 -47.76 74.07
CA ALA A 45 -3.77 -47.77 75.11
C ALA A 45 -4.10 -46.30 75.37
N ASP A 46 -5.37 -45.94 75.15
CA ASP A 46 -6.01 -44.85 75.87
C ASP A 46 -5.52 -44.92 77.31
N ALA A 47 -4.59 -44.04 77.67
CA ALA A 47 -4.20 -43.84 79.04
C ALA A 47 -5.41 -43.21 79.72
N LYS A 48 -6.31 -44.07 80.20
CA LYS A 48 -7.39 -43.72 81.12
C LYS A 48 -6.81 -42.73 82.12
N ALA A 49 -7.35 -41.50 82.16
CA ALA A 49 -6.88 -40.49 83.10
C ALA A 49 -6.83 -41.12 84.51
N PRO A 50 -5.74 -40.95 85.27
CA PRO A 50 -5.47 -41.71 86.50
C PRO A 50 -6.49 -41.46 87.63
N ASP A 51 -7.53 -40.67 87.39
CA ASP A 51 -8.57 -40.28 88.34
C ASP A 51 -9.99 -40.25 87.76
N GLU A 52 -10.26 -40.91 86.62
CA GLU A 52 -11.62 -41.03 86.09
C GLU A 52 -12.60 -41.60 87.15
N ASP A 53 -13.76 -40.97 87.31
CA ASP A 53 -14.79 -41.19 88.36
C ASP A 53 -14.42 -40.80 89.82
N LYS A 54 -13.25 -40.19 90.05
CA LYS A 54 -12.88 -39.65 91.38
C LYS A 54 -13.78 -38.45 91.74
N PRO A 55 -14.20 -38.29 93.01
CA PRO A 55 -15.00 -37.15 93.43
C PRO A 55 -14.22 -35.84 93.29
N CYS A 56 -14.88 -34.81 92.73
CA CYS A 56 -14.32 -33.50 92.46
C CYS A 56 -15.28 -32.38 92.88
N THR A 57 -14.73 -31.20 93.15
CA THR A 57 -15.48 -29.97 93.44
C THR A 57 -15.28 -28.89 92.39
N THR A 58 -14.13 -28.92 91.72
CA THR A 58 -13.73 -28.02 90.63
C THR A 58 -12.95 -28.81 89.58
N GLY A 59 -12.82 -28.25 88.36
CA GLY A 59 -12.06 -28.91 87.28
C GLY A 59 -10.61 -29.24 87.64
N SER A 60 -9.96 -28.42 88.48
CA SER A 60 -8.58 -28.64 88.94
C SER A 60 -8.39 -29.88 89.82
N ASP A 61 -9.47 -30.47 90.33
CA ASP A 61 -9.42 -31.72 91.09
C ASP A 61 -9.25 -32.95 90.19
N CYS A 62 -9.36 -32.77 88.87
CA CYS A 62 -9.32 -33.80 87.85
C CYS A 62 -8.12 -33.62 86.92
N SER A 63 -7.45 -34.71 86.57
CA SER A 63 -6.31 -34.73 85.64
C SER A 63 -6.74 -34.36 84.21
N SER A 64 -8.01 -34.59 83.88
CA SER A 64 -8.65 -34.09 82.66
C SER A 64 -9.02 -32.61 82.73
N GLY A 65 -9.03 -31.97 83.90
CA GLY A 65 -9.56 -30.63 84.07
C GLY A 65 -11.10 -30.56 84.11
N VAL A 66 -11.81 -31.69 83.98
CA VAL A 66 -13.27 -31.73 83.83
C VAL A 66 -13.93 -32.44 85.01
N CYS A 67 -14.68 -31.66 85.79
CA CYS A 67 -15.56 -32.18 86.84
C CYS A 67 -17.01 -32.22 86.33
N GLY A 68 -17.55 -33.42 86.12
CA GLY A 68 -18.91 -33.62 85.63
C GLY A 68 -19.98 -33.13 86.61
N PRO A 69 -21.24 -32.96 86.14
CA PRO A 69 -22.35 -32.52 87.00
C PRO A 69 -22.67 -33.49 88.14
N ASP A 70 -22.20 -34.74 88.04
CA ASP A 70 -22.24 -35.77 89.08
C ASP A 70 -21.13 -35.64 90.14
N LYS A 71 -20.35 -34.55 90.11
CA LYS A 71 -19.18 -34.29 90.97
C LYS A 71 -18.10 -35.36 90.83
N LYS A 72 -17.93 -35.90 89.62
CA LYS A 72 -16.91 -36.90 89.30
C LYS A 72 -16.06 -36.46 88.12
N CYS A 73 -14.77 -36.80 88.15
CA CYS A 73 -13.86 -36.55 87.04
C CYS A 73 -14.29 -37.35 85.81
N LYS A 74 -14.39 -36.66 84.66
CA LYS A 74 -14.71 -37.27 83.36
C LYS A 74 -13.46 -37.34 82.50
N SER A 75 -13.40 -38.36 81.63
CA SER A 75 -12.35 -38.44 80.62
C SER A 75 -12.40 -37.20 79.70
N PRO A 76 -11.23 -36.71 79.23
CA PRO A 76 -11.15 -35.64 78.24
C PRO A 76 -12.04 -35.95 77.03
N THR A 77 -12.81 -34.98 76.55
CA THR A 77 -13.56 -35.10 75.29
C THR A 77 -13.34 -33.87 74.44
N SER A 78 -13.43 -34.00 73.12
CA SER A 78 -13.22 -32.90 72.17
C SER A 78 -14.34 -31.84 72.13
N SER A 79 -15.03 -31.62 73.25
CA SER A 79 -16.20 -30.77 73.40
C SER A 79 -16.53 -30.45 74.88
N ASP A 80 -15.54 -30.52 75.77
CA ASP A 80 -15.72 -30.31 77.22
C ASP A 80 -15.35 -28.89 77.69
N PHE A 81 -15.03 -27.98 76.77
CA PHE A 81 -14.68 -26.58 76.98
C PHE A 81 -13.35 -26.35 77.72
N VAL A 82 -12.48 -27.36 77.80
CA VAL A 82 -11.16 -27.28 78.43
C VAL A 82 -10.10 -27.80 77.48
N LYS A 83 -9.04 -27.02 77.21
CA LYS A 83 -7.87 -27.52 76.47
C LYS A 83 -7.15 -28.60 77.28
N ASN A 84 -7.46 -29.86 77.01
CA ASN A 84 -6.93 -31.03 77.71
C ASN A 84 -6.62 -32.16 76.69
N GLY A 85 -6.16 -33.32 77.17
CA GLY A 85 -5.83 -34.44 76.27
C GLY A 85 -4.74 -34.07 75.26
N ASP A 86 -4.99 -34.34 73.98
CA ASP A 86 -4.10 -34.02 72.85
C ASP A 86 -4.58 -32.81 72.01
N GLU A 87 -5.53 -32.03 72.54
CA GLU A 87 -6.07 -30.84 71.87
C GLU A 87 -5.03 -29.74 71.68
N THR A 88 -5.06 -29.08 70.52
CA THR A 88 -4.14 -27.99 70.20
C THR A 88 -4.71 -26.62 70.51
N ASP A 89 -6.03 -26.48 70.60
CA ASP A 89 -6.76 -25.39 71.24
C ASP A 89 -8.06 -25.94 71.87
N ILE A 90 -8.78 -25.13 72.65
CA ILE A 90 -9.99 -25.55 73.39
C ILE A 90 -10.99 -26.23 72.44
N ASP A 91 -11.25 -27.52 72.66
CA ASP A 91 -12.19 -28.37 71.91
C ASP A 91 -11.88 -28.52 70.41
N CYS A 92 -10.61 -28.41 70.00
CA CYS A 92 -10.23 -28.61 68.60
C CYS A 92 -8.75 -29.01 68.40
N GLY A 93 -8.50 -29.61 67.24
CA GLY A 93 -7.18 -30.14 66.86
C GLY A 93 -6.79 -31.38 67.67
N GLY A 94 -5.58 -31.90 67.42
CA GLY A 94 -5.13 -33.16 68.01
C GLY A 94 -5.51 -34.38 67.16
N SER A 95 -5.18 -35.56 67.68
CA SER A 95 -5.39 -36.85 67.02
C SER A 95 -6.60 -37.63 67.53
N THR A 96 -7.25 -37.15 68.60
CA THR A 96 -8.40 -37.80 69.22
C THR A 96 -9.59 -37.95 68.26
N THR A 97 -10.20 -39.13 68.32
CA THR A 97 -11.31 -39.51 67.43
C THR A 97 -12.53 -38.63 67.71
N GLY A 98 -12.86 -37.71 66.80
CA GLY A 98 -13.99 -36.80 66.92
C GLY A 98 -13.62 -35.32 67.10
N ALA A 99 -12.34 -35.01 67.29
CA ALA A 99 -11.87 -33.62 67.36
C ALA A 99 -12.06 -32.92 66.00
N LYS A 100 -12.77 -31.78 66.02
CA LYS A 100 -12.88 -30.92 64.84
C LYS A 100 -11.57 -30.16 64.63
N PRO A 101 -11.17 -29.85 63.38
CA PRO A 101 -10.09 -28.90 63.15
C PRO A 101 -10.44 -27.52 63.73
N CYS A 102 -9.43 -26.81 64.20
CA CYS A 102 -9.51 -25.47 64.75
C CYS A 102 -9.69 -24.39 63.68
N ASP A 103 -10.52 -23.39 63.99
CA ASP A 103 -10.74 -22.21 63.14
C ASP A 103 -9.48 -21.31 63.09
N PRO A 104 -9.35 -20.43 62.08
CA PRO A 104 -8.25 -19.46 62.02
C PRO A 104 -8.09 -18.65 63.32
N GLY A 105 -6.85 -18.46 63.77
CA GLY A 105 -6.49 -17.77 65.00
C GLY A 105 -6.39 -18.65 66.25
N LYS A 106 -6.73 -19.94 66.14
CA LYS A 106 -6.63 -20.94 67.22
C LYS A 106 -5.28 -21.67 67.21
N GLY A 107 -4.91 -22.25 68.35
CA GLY A 107 -3.69 -23.03 68.52
C GLY A 107 -3.65 -24.34 67.72
N CYS A 108 -2.50 -24.66 67.16
CA CYS A 108 -2.26 -25.86 66.36
C CYS A 108 -0.84 -26.41 66.58
N ALA A 109 -0.65 -27.70 66.32
CA ALA A 109 0.66 -28.34 66.30
C ALA A 109 1.04 -28.79 64.87
N VAL A 110 0.06 -29.23 64.08
CA VAL A 110 0.22 -29.69 62.71
C VAL A 110 -0.85 -29.09 61.79
N PRO A 111 -0.61 -29.03 60.47
CA PRO A 111 -1.59 -28.61 59.45
C PRO A 111 -3.00 -29.18 59.63
N LYS A 112 -3.12 -30.47 59.97
CA LYS A 112 -4.40 -31.17 60.15
C LYS A 112 -5.24 -30.60 61.29
N ASP A 113 -4.62 -29.91 62.26
CA ASP A 113 -5.33 -29.29 63.36
C ASP A 113 -6.11 -28.05 62.93
N CYS A 114 -5.93 -27.53 61.71
CA CYS A 114 -6.55 -26.31 61.24
C CYS A 114 -7.59 -26.59 60.15
N THR A 115 -8.73 -25.89 60.20
CA THR A 115 -9.73 -25.94 59.11
C THR A 115 -9.17 -25.44 57.78
N THR A 116 -8.14 -24.59 57.82
CA THR A 116 -7.40 -24.07 56.65
C THR A 116 -6.27 -24.98 56.21
N GLY A 117 -5.87 -25.97 57.01
CA GLY A 117 -4.70 -26.79 56.72
C GLY A 117 -3.35 -26.07 56.93
N VAL A 118 -3.33 -24.84 57.47
CA VAL A 118 -2.09 -24.06 57.63
C VAL A 118 -1.84 -23.77 59.11
N CYS A 119 -0.83 -24.44 59.67
CA CYS A 119 -0.35 -24.22 61.03
C CYS A 119 1.03 -23.57 61.01
N THR A 120 1.11 -22.26 61.29
CA THR A 120 2.38 -21.52 61.32
C THR A 120 2.51 -20.77 62.64
N GLY A 121 3.68 -20.85 63.28
CA GLY A 121 3.90 -20.22 64.59
C GLY A 121 3.02 -20.81 65.70
N GLY A 122 2.54 -22.04 65.54
CA GLY A 122 1.61 -22.70 66.47
C GLY A 122 0.18 -22.15 66.43
N ILE A 123 -0.18 -21.39 65.39
CA ILE A 123 -1.52 -20.79 65.21
C ILE A 123 -2.05 -21.13 63.82
N CYS A 124 -3.33 -21.50 63.74
CA CYS A 124 -4.05 -21.70 62.49
C CYS A 124 -4.16 -20.39 61.73
N GLN A 125 -3.59 -20.35 60.54
CA GLN A 125 -3.61 -19.15 59.70
C GLN A 125 -4.93 -19.06 58.93
N VAL A 126 -5.31 -17.84 58.55
CA VAL A 126 -6.38 -17.62 57.58
C VAL A 126 -5.89 -18.15 56.23
N ALA A 127 -6.77 -18.84 55.50
CA ALA A 127 -6.51 -19.27 54.13
C ALA A 127 -6.10 -18.07 53.25
N THR A 128 -5.00 -18.19 52.52
CA THR A 128 -4.57 -17.17 51.57
C THR A 128 -4.27 -17.80 50.23
N ALA A 129 -4.48 -17.04 49.15
CA ALA A 129 -4.32 -17.49 47.76
C ALA A 129 -2.88 -17.87 47.33
N THR A 130 -1.94 -17.99 48.28
CA THR A 130 -0.51 -18.24 48.03
C THR A 130 0.13 -18.98 49.21
N ASP A 131 -0.63 -19.72 50.02
CA ASP A 131 -0.11 -20.41 51.22
C ASP A 131 0.39 -21.84 50.96
N GLY A 132 0.32 -22.32 49.71
CA GLY A 132 0.81 -23.63 49.31
C GLY A 132 -0.18 -24.77 49.56
N VAL A 133 -1.39 -24.47 50.04
CA VAL A 133 -2.40 -25.46 50.40
C VAL A 133 -3.71 -25.14 49.70
N LYS A 134 -4.32 -26.15 49.05
CA LYS A 134 -5.67 -25.99 48.48
C LYS A 134 -6.70 -25.85 49.60
N ASN A 135 -7.09 -24.62 49.93
CA ASN A 135 -8.05 -24.32 50.99
C ASN A 135 -9.02 -23.19 50.57
N GLY A 136 -9.93 -22.79 51.47
CA GLY A 136 -10.91 -21.75 51.16
C GLY A 136 -11.82 -22.11 49.98
N ASP A 137 -11.92 -21.22 48.98
CA ASP A 137 -12.70 -21.40 47.76
C ASP A 137 -11.85 -21.75 46.52
N GLU A 138 -10.60 -22.15 46.73
CA GLU A 138 -9.67 -22.53 45.67
C GLU A 138 -10.08 -23.82 44.93
N THR A 139 -9.85 -23.85 43.62
CA THR A 139 -10.16 -25.03 42.80
C THR A 139 -8.94 -25.91 42.52
N ASP A 140 -7.73 -25.37 42.61
CA ASP A 140 -6.45 -26.08 42.74
C ASP A 140 -5.56 -25.34 43.76
N THR A 141 -4.41 -25.90 44.16
CA THR A 141 -3.52 -25.27 45.14
C THR A 141 -3.13 -23.85 44.70
N ASP A 142 -3.50 -22.85 45.52
CA ASP A 142 -3.20 -21.42 45.33
C ASP A 142 -3.83 -20.79 44.08
N CYS A 143 -4.88 -21.39 43.51
CA CYS A 143 -5.54 -20.83 42.33
C CYS A 143 -7.02 -21.22 42.17
N GLY A 144 -7.73 -20.41 41.39
CA GLY A 144 -9.16 -20.56 41.11
C GLY A 144 -10.06 -20.17 42.29
N GLY A 145 -11.37 -20.10 42.06
CA GLY A 145 -12.27 -19.48 43.05
C GLY A 145 -12.35 -17.96 42.87
N SER A 146 -12.85 -17.27 43.89
CA SER A 146 -13.07 -15.82 43.87
C SER A 146 -11.93 -15.00 44.47
N ASN A 147 -11.11 -15.61 45.33
CA ASN A 147 -10.05 -14.91 46.07
C ASN A 147 -8.63 -15.27 45.63
N ALA A 148 -8.46 -16.20 44.69
CA ALA A 148 -7.17 -16.64 44.19
C ALA A 148 -6.99 -16.32 42.69
N PRO A 149 -5.74 -16.20 42.18
CA PRO A 149 -5.50 -15.99 40.77
C PRO A 149 -6.03 -17.17 39.92
N PRO A 150 -6.36 -16.97 38.63
CA PRO A 150 -6.79 -18.06 37.77
C PRO A 150 -5.69 -19.12 37.60
N CYS A 151 -6.11 -20.38 37.49
CA CYS A 151 -5.24 -21.53 37.34
C CYS A 151 -4.70 -21.69 35.90
N ASP A 152 -3.44 -22.10 35.82
CA ASP A 152 -2.78 -22.48 34.57
C ASP A 152 -3.35 -23.78 33.97
N VAL A 153 -3.01 -24.04 32.70
CA VAL A 153 -3.41 -25.25 31.96
C VAL A 153 -3.04 -26.53 32.73
N GLY A 154 -3.98 -27.47 32.81
CA GLY A 154 -3.85 -28.77 33.45
C GLY A 154 -4.26 -28.81 34.93
N LYS A 155 -4.38 -27.65 35.58
CA LYS A 155 -4.88 -27.49 36.94
C LYS A 155 -6.39 -27.72 37.03
N THR A 156 -6.87 -28.02 38.22
CA THR A 156 -8.25 -28.35 38.53
C THR A 156 -9.09 -27.07 38.56
N CYS A 157 -10.32 -27.13 38.04
CA CYS A 157 -11.24 -26.00 37.99
C CYS A 157 -12.68 -26.45 38.19
N SER A 158 -13.54 -25.54 38.62
CA SER A 158 -14.99 -25.77 38.75
C SER A 158 -15.82 -24.96 37.75
N LYS A 159 -15.30 -23.81 37.30
CA LYS A 159 -15.94 -22.91 36.33
C LYS A 159 -14.90 -22.25 35.42
N PRO A 160 -15.29 -21.75 34.24
CA PRO A 160 -14.43 -21.01 33.32
C PRO A 160 -13.54 -19.94 33.99
N ALA A 161 -14.12 -19.12 34.88
CA ALA A 161 -13.39 -18.04 35.55
C ALA A 161 -12.23 -18.50 36.44
N ASP A 162 -12.15 -19.79 36.77
CA ASP A 162 -11.04 -20.35 37.53
C ASP A 162 -9.78 -20.56 36.68
N CYS A 163 -9.85 -20.42 35.35
CA CYS A 163 -8.73 -20.70 34.44
C CYS A 163 -8.22 -19.42 33.77
N VAL A 164 -6.91 -19.33 33.53
CA VAL A 164 -6.29 -18.20 32.81
C VAL A 164 -6.93 -18.02 31.43
N ASP A 165 -7.06 -19.10 30.67
CA ASP A 165 -7.68 -19.10 29.33
C ASP A 165 -9.22 -19.10 29.37
N LYS A 166 -9.83 -19.09 30.57
CA LYS A 166 -11.27 -19.18 30.77
C LYS A 166 -11.93 -20.46 30.24
N ILE A 167 -11.19 -21.56 30.09
CA ILE A 167 -11.73 -22.83 29.60
C ILE A 167 -11.57 -23.92 30.67
N CYS A 168 -12.68 -24.33 31.27
CA CYS A 168 -12.73 -25.44 32.22
C CYS A 168 -13.49 -26.63 31.62
N THR A 169 -12.76 -27.66 31.17
CA THR A 169 -13.35 -28.86 30.55
C THR A 169 -12.89 -30.11 31.29
N GLY A 170 -13.82 -30.99 31.67
CA GLY A 170 -13.50 -32.19 32.43
C GLY A 170 -12.89 -31.90 33.80
N GLY A 171 -13.23 -30.74 34.39
CA GLY A 171 -12.69 -30.28 35.68
C GLY A 171 -11.23 -29.83 35.61
N LYS A 172 -10.67 -29.62 34.42
CA LYS A 172 -9.30 -29.09 34.23
C LYS A 172 -9.28 -27.87 33.31
N CYS A 173 -8.36 -26.95 33.61
CA CYS A 173 -8.04 -25.85 32.73
C CYS A 173 -7.35 -26.39 31.47
N VAL A 174 -7.79 -25.95 30.30
CA VAL A 174 -7.22 -26.36 29.02
C VAL A 174 -6.65 -25.15 28.30
N ALA A 175 -5.62 -25.37 27.49
CA ALA A 175 -5.01 -24.31 26.70
C ALA A 175 -6.02 -23.74 25.68
N ARG A 176 -5.99 -22.42 25.50
CA ARG A 176 -6.73 -21.73 24.44
C ARG A 176 -6.38 -22.27 23.06
N LYS A 177 -7.33 -22.20 22.14
CA LYS A 177 -7.10 -22.34 20.70
C LYS A 177 -7.45 -21.02 20.01
N PRO A 178 -6.86 -20.70 18.86
CA PRO A 178 -7.15 -19.44 18.14
C PRO A 178 -8.60 -19.20 17.70
N ALA A 179 -9.48 -20.19 17.84
CA ALA A 179 -10.88 -20.15 17.42
C ALA A 179 -11.70 -21.15 18.27
N ASP A 180 -11.85 -20.84 19.56
CA ASP A 180 -12.55 -21.69 20.53
C ASP A 180 -13.86 -21.08 21.07
N GLY A 181 -14.24 -19.90 20.62
CA GLY A 181 -15.48 -19.21 20.97
C GLY A 181 -15.37 -18.39 22.25
N VAL A 182 -14.17 -18.21 22.80
CA VAL A 182 -13.94 -17.52 24.08
C VAL A 182 -12.84 -16.48 23.93
N GLN A 183 -13.15 -15.21 24.23
CA GLN A 183 -12.12 -14.17 24.27
C GLN A 183 -11.11 -14.41 25.42
N ASN A 184 -9.93 -14.91 25.05
CA ASN A 184 -8.87 -15.30 25.98
C ASN A 184 -7.46 -14.97 25.44
N GLY A 185 -6.45 -15.11 26.30
CA GLY A 185 -5.08 -14.70 25.96
C GLY A 185 -4.98 -13.21 25.62
N ASP A 186 -4.41 -12.90 24.45
CA ASP A 186 -4.20 -11.56 23.91
C ASP A 186 -5.23 -11.13 22.86
N GLU A 187 -6.34 -11.85 22.75
CA GLU A 187 -7.43 -11.54 21.82
C GLU A 187 -8.14 -10.23 22.16
N THR A 188 -8.34 -9.40 21.14
CA THR A 188 -9.02 -8.11 21.30
C THR A 188 -10.53 -8.23 21.14
N ASP A 189 -11.02 -9.26 20.46
CA ASP A 189 -12.41 -9.70 20.42
C ASP A 189 -12.46 -11.24 20.37
N ILE A 190 -13.63 -11.86 20.49
CA ILE A 190 -13.77 -13.33 20.52
C ILE A 190 -13.09 -13.95 19.29
N ASP A 191 -12.06 -14.79 19.53
CA ASP A 191 -11.31 -15.53 18.53
C ASP A 191 -10.56 -14.67 17.48
N CYS A 192 -10.25 -13.40 17.78
CA CYS A 192 -9.50 -12.55 16.86
C CYS A 192 -8.66 -11.47 17.55
N GLY A 193 -7.71 -10.93 16.79
CA GLY A 193 -6.74 -9.94 17.26
C GLY A 193 -5.64 -10.54 18.13
N GLY A 194 -4.66 -9.72 18.49
CA GLY A 194 -3.46 -10.21 19.16
C GLY A 194 -2.54 -11.00 18.20
N THR A 195 -1.67 -11.81 18.77
CA THR A 195 -0.56 -12.45 18.04
C THR A 195 -0.84 -13.86 17.57
N ALA A 196 -1.77 -14.56 18.21
CA ALA A 196 -2.04 -15.98 17.97
C ALA A 196 -3.36 -16.26 17.23
N SER A 197 -4.21 -15.25 17.06
CA SER A 197 -5.54 -15.34 16.44
C SER A 197 -5.58 -14.58 15.12
N PRO A 198 -6.51 -14.90 14.19
CA PRO A 198 -6.64 -14.15 12.94
C PRO A 198 -7.03 -12.68 13.22
N PRO A 199 -6.78 -11.76 12.27
CA PRO A 199 -7.27 -10.39 12.41
C PRO A 199 -8.80 -10.33 12.50
N CYS A 200 -9.29 -9.41 13.32
CA CYS A 200 -10.69 -9.09 13.52
C CYS A 200 -11.30 -8.42 12.29
N MET A 201 -12.53 -8.81 11.98
CA MET A 201 -13.33 -8.21 10.91
C MET A 201 -13.84 -6.82 11.30
N THR A 202 -14.34 -6.06 10.32
CA THR A 202 -15.01 -4.77 10.56
C THR A 202 -16.11 -4.89 11.62
N GLY A 203 -16.09 -3.97 12.59
CA GLY A 203 -17.04 -3.89 13.70
C GLY A 203 -16.63 -4.63 14.97
N GLN A 204 -15.58 -5.46 14.92
CA GLN A 204 -15.03 -6.14 16.08
C GLN A 204 -14.02 -5.26 16.85
N MET A 205 -13.79 -5.60 18.12
CA MET A 205 -12.90 -4.86 19.01
C MET A 205 -11.42 -5.05 18.65
N CYS A 206 -10.63 -3.99 18.81
CA CYS A 206 -9.20 -3.96 18.51
C CYS A 206 -8.45 -3.04 19.47
N LEU A 207 -7.14 -3.22 19.58
CA LEU A 207 -6.24 -2.33 20.31
C LEU A 207 -5.23 -1.65 19.39
N VAL A 208 -4.78 -2.36 18.36
CA VAL A 208 -3.82 -1.88 17.36
C VAL A 208 -4.28 -2.21 15.94
N LEU A 209 -3.67 -1.57 14.95
CA LEU A 209 -3.99 -1.78 13.54
C LEU A 209 -3.83 -3.25 13.11
N ALA A 210 -2.83 -3.95 13.65
CA ALA A 210 -2.56 -5.36 13.34
C ALA A 210 -3.67 -6.31 13.80
N ASP A 211 -4.53 -5.88 14.72
CA ASP A 211 -5.66 -6.68 15.18
C ASP A 211 -6.79 -6.70 14.13
N CYS A 212 -6.78 -5.83 13.12
CA CYS A 212 -7.86 -5.71 12.14
C CYS A 212 -7.48 -6.25 10.76
N ASP A 213 -8.42 -6.87 10.06
CA ASP A 213 -8.24 -7.38 8.70
C ASP A 213 -8.21 -6.24 7.67
N ASN A 214 -7.01 -5.66 7.49
CA ASN A 214 -6.73 -4.59 6.52
C ASN A 214 -7.69 -3.37 6.63
N VAL A 215 -8.12 -3.05 7.85
CA VAL A 215 -8.94 -1.87 8.16
C VAL A 215 -8.42 -1.15 9.40
N LEU A 216 -8.75 0.13 9.53
CA LEU A 216 -8.21 0.96 10.60
C LEU A 216 -8.84 0.63 11.96
N CYS A 217 -8.01 0.34 12.96
CA CYS A 217 -8.43 0.29 14.35
C CYS A 217 -8.57 1.72 14.90
N THR A 218 -9.78 2.18 15.17
CA THR A 218 -10.03 3.50 15.77
C THR A 218 -11.18 3.42 16.76
N ALA A 219 -11.03 4.10 17.90
CA ALA A 219 -11.96 4.04 19.03
C ALA A 219 -12.18 2.60 19.56
N GLY A 220 -11.13 1.77 19.48
CA GLY A 220 -11.15 0.38 19.96
C GLY A 220 -11.95 -0.59 19.08
N VAL A 221 -12.29 -0.20 17.85
CA VAL A 221 -13.09 -1.01 16.92
C VAL A 221 -12.50 -0.94 15.51
N CYS A 222 -12.48 -2.07 14.80
CA CYS A 222 -12.09 -2.15 13.39
C CYS A 222 -13.12 -1.42 12.52
N GLN A 223 -12.77 -0.25 12.01
CA GLN A 223 -13.70 0.60 11.25
C GLN A 223 -13.91 0.07 9.82
N PRO A 224 -15.03 0.41 9.17
CA PRO A 224 -15.17 0.19 7.74
C PRO A 224 -14.09 0.96 6.96
N PRO A 225 -13.64 0.46 5.80
CA PRO A 225 -12.77 1.19 4.88
C PRO A 225 -13.28 2.61 4.59
N THR A 226 -12.40 3.61 4.66
CA THR A 226 -12.73 4.98 4.20
C THR A 226 -11.60 5.54 3.36
N ALA A 227 -11.94 6.46 2.44
CA ALA A 227 -11.01 7.11 1.52
C ALA A 227 -10.02 8.11 2.17
N THR A 228 -9.78 7.97 3.48
CA THR A 228 -8.96 8.86 4.30
C THR A 228 -8.38 8.14 5.53
N ASP A 229 -8.44 6.80 5.56
CA ASP A 229 -8.00 6.01 6.72
C ASP A 229 -6.50 5.70 6.71
N GLY A 230 -5.77 6.09 5.65
CA GLY A 230 -4.33 5.91 5.52
C GLY A 230 -3.93 4.52 5.05
N LEU A 231 -4.88 3.66 4.68
CA LEU A 231 -4.65 2.32 4.19
C LEU A 231 -5.01 2.24 2.70
N LYS A 232 -4.54 1.18 2.03
CA LYS A 232 -5.05 0.82 0.69
C LYS A 232 -6.02 -0.34 0.87
N ASN A 233 -7.30 -0.04 0.99
CA ASN A 233 -8.32 -1.04 1.27
C ASN A 233 -9.63 -0.76 0.50
N GLY A 234 -10.65 -1.59 0.74
CA GLY A 234 -11.93 -1.47 0.06
C GLY A 234 -11.81 -1.53 -1.47
N THR A 235 -12.11 -0.41 -2.14
CA THR A 235 -12.12 -0.32 -3.61
C THR A 235 -10.97 0.52 -4.17
N GLU A 236 -10.05 0.96 -3.33
CA GLU A 236 -9.01 1.91 -3.71
C GLU A 236 -7.96 1.33 -4.65
N SER A 237 -7.48 2.16 -5.58
CA SER A 237 -6.38 1.80 -6.49
C SER A 237 -5.01 2.16 -5.90
N ASP A 238 -4.94 3.19 -5.06
CA ASP A 238 -3.80 3.57 -4.22
C ASP A 238 -4.32 4.02 -2.85
N VAL A 239 -3.44 4.17 -1.86
CA VAL A 239 -3.81 4.58 -0.49
C VAL A 239 -4.73 5.81 -0.53
N ASP A 240 -5.94 5.67 0.03
CA ASP A 240 -6.95 6.72 0.16
C ASP A 240 -7.49 7.28 -1.18
N CYS A 241 -7.32 6.59 -2.32
CA CYS A 241 -7.82 7.11 -3.61
C CYS A 241 -8.12 6.04 -4.66
N GLY A 242 -8.91 6.45 -5.66
CA GLY A 242 -9.27 5.65 -6.83
C GLY A 242 -10.40 4.64 -6.58
N GLY A 243 -10.78 3.92 -7.62
CA GLY A 243 -11.91 3.00 -7.63
C GLY A 243 -13.22 3.68 -7.22
N ALA A 244 -13.94 3.09 -6.26
CA ALA A 244 -15.23 3.62 -5.81
C ALA A 244 -15.13 4.49 -4.54
N SER A 245 -13.91 4.85 -4.11
CA SER A 245 -13.66 5.70 -2.92
C SER A 245 -14.25 7.11 -3.05
N GLY A 246 -14.45 7.60 -4.29
CA GLY A 246 -14.88 8.97 -4.58
C GLY A 246 -13.76 10.01 -4.50
N VAL A 247 -12.54 9.61 -4.11
CA VAL A 247 -11.34 10.47 -4.09
C VAL A 247 -10.48 10.12 -5.30
N LEU A 248 -10.16 11.11 -6.12
CA LEU A 248 -9.32 10.91 -7.30
C LEU A 248 -7.83 10.96 -6.93
N CYS A 249 -7.07 10.00 -7.44
CA CYS A 249 -5.64 9.89 -7.25
C CYS A 249 -4.87 10.99 -8.00
N GLU A 250 -3.91 11.60 -7.30
CA GLU A 250 -2.97 12.54 -7.89
C GLU A 250 -1.97 11.87 -8.85
N THR A 251 -1.25 12.67 -9.63
CA THR A 251 -0.21 12.18 -10.54
C THR A 251 0.83 11.32 -9.82
N GLY A 252 1.21 10.21 -10.47
CA GLY A 252 2.20 9.26 -9.98
C GLY A 252 1.65 8.17 -9.06
N LYS A 253 0.45 8.33 -8.52
CA LYS A 253 -0.26 7.31 -7.72
C LYS A 253 -0.74 6.14 -8.58
N LEU A 254 -0.92 4.97 -7.98
CA LEU A 254 -1.41 3.78 -8.65
C LEU A 254 -2.87 3.92 -9.11
N CYS A 255 -3.17 3.35 -10.26
CA CYS A 255 -4.50 3.36 -10.84
C CYS A 255 -4.77 2.03 -11.57
N ASN A 256 -6.04 1.65 -11.62
CA ASN A 256 -6.53 0.52 -12.40
C ASN A 256 -7.38 1.00 -13.60
N ALA A 257 -7.97 2.20 -13.49
CA ALA A 257 -8.78 2.81 -14.51
C ALA A 257 -8.47 4.31 -14.62
N HIS A 258 -8.75 4.89 -15.80
CA HIS A 258 -8.60 6.33 -16.01
C HIS A 258 -9.42 7.18 -15.04
N ALA A 259 -10.60 6.69 -14.63
CA ALA A 259 -11.48 7.34 -13.68
C ALA A 259 -10.92 7.40 -12.25
N ASP A 260 -9.87 6.62 -11.96
CA ASP A 260 -9.21 6.68 -10.65
C ASP A 260 -8.38 7.96 -10.49
N CYS A 261 -7.98 8.59 -11.59
CA CYS A 261 -7.02 9.69 -11.59
C CYS A 261 -7.68 11.05 -11.70
N ALA A 262 -7.16 12.05 -10.98
CA ALA A 262 -7.61 13.44 -11.09
C ALA A 262 -7.36 14.01 -12.50
N SER A 263 -6.34 13.51 -13.18
CA SER A 263 -6.05 13.83 -14.58
C SER A 263 -6.96 13.12 -15.59
N GLU A 264 -7.83 12.22 -15.13
CA GLU A 264 -8.59 11.26 -15.94
C GLU A 264 -7.67 10.38 -16.82
N GLY A 265 -6.43 10.14 -16.41
CA GLY A 265 -5.41 9.48 -17.23
C GLY A 265 -4.58 8.47 -16.47
N CYS A 266 -5.04 7.23 -16.35
CA CYS A 266 -4.20 6.11 -15.94
C CYS A 266 -3.26 5.65 -17.06
N ALA A 267 -1.94 5.67 -16.82
CA ALA A 267 -0.92 5.37 -17.81
C ALA A 267 -0.57 3.87 -17.90
N PHE A 268 0.17 3.50 -18.94
CA PHE A 268 0.64 2.15 -19.27
C PHE A 268 1.36 1.42 -18.12
N ASN A 269 1.95 2.17 -17.19
CA ASN A 269 2.66 1.67 -16.01
C ASN A 269 1.77 1.61 -14.75
N ASN A 270 0.45 1.65 -14.93
CA ASN A 270 -0.57 1.67 -13.87
C ASN A 270 -0.40 2.84 -12.88
N ARG A 271 0.05 3.99 -13.38
CA ARG A 271 0.14 5.22 -12.58
C ARG A 271 -0.61 6.38 -13.22
N CYS A 272 -1.17 7.26 -12.41
CA CYS A 272 -1.83 8.46 -12.89
C CYS A 272 -0.83 9.37 -13.60
N SER A 273 -1.09 9.65 -14.87
CA SER A 273 -0.36 10.60 -15.69
C SER A 273 -0.68 12.05 -15.29
N VAL A 274 0.15 12.99 -15.75
CA VAL A 274 -0.09 14.44 -15.57
C VAL A 274 -1.29 14.94 -16.39
N GLY A 275 -1.70 14.22 -17.44
CA GLY A 275 -2.80 14.61 -18.31
C GLY A 275 -3.32 13.43 -19.10
N LYS A 276 -4.63 13.40 -19.37
CA LYS A 276 -5.31 12.25 -19.96
C LYS A 276 -4.83 11.80 -21.34
N SER A 277 -4.17 12.66 -22.11
CA SER A 277 -3.56 12.25 -23.37
C SER A 277 -2.23 11.51 -23.22
N CYS A 278 -1.55 11.62 -22.07
CA CYS A 278 -0.24 11.00 -21.82
C CYS A 278 -0.36 9.71 -21.03
N THR A 279 -1.18 8.78 -21.54
CA THR A 279 -1.37 7.46 -20.94
C THR A 279 -0.56 6.37 -21.61
N GLN A 280 -0.11 6.58 -22.85
CA GLN A 280 0.72 5.63 -23.60
C GLN A 280 2.19 5.72 -23.19
N ASP A 281 2.97 4.64 -23.32
CA ASP A 281 4.45 4.71 -23.21
C ASP A 281 4.99 5.60 -24.33
N HIS A 282 4.95 5.09 -25.56
CA HIS A 282 5.38 5.79 -26.77
C HIS A 282 4.48 6.99 -27.06
N GLY A 283 5.08 8.18 -27.03
CA GLY A 283 4.39 9.44 -27.25
C GLY A 283 3.71 10.01 -26.01
N GLY A 284 3.61 9.28 -24.90
CA GLY A 284 3.11 9.81 -23.63
C GLY A 284 4.21 10.06 -22.59
N PHE A 285 5.25 9.23 -22.55
CA PHE A 285 6.38 9.33 -21.61
C PHE A 285 7.76 9.30 -22.29
N THR A 286 7.80 9.44 -23.61
CA THR A 286 9.04 9.37 -24.39
C THR A 286 9.49 10.73 -24.91
N CYS A 287 8.97 11.84 -24.38
CA CYS A 287 9.45 13.17 -24.75
C CYS A 287 10.71 13.53 -23.95
N GLY A 288 11.60 14.31 -24.55
CA GLY A 288 12.87 14.68 -23.94
C GLY A 288 14.07 14.20 -24.75
N THR A 289 15.21 14.01 -24.08
CA THR A 289 16.50 13.85 -24.75
C THR A 289 16.88 12.39 -24.96
N GLY A 290 17.55 12.11 -26.08
CA GLY A 290 17.96 10.77 -26.46
C GLY A 290 16.83 9.93 -27.07
N GLU A 291 17.21 8.94 -27.87
CA GLU A 291 16.25 8.01 -28.49
C GLU A 291 15.73 6.99 -27.48
N TYR A 292 14.52 6.48 -27.70
CA TYR A 292 13.99 5.39 -26.91
C TYR A 292 14.95 4.19 -26.90
N GLY A 293 15.07 3.55 -25.74
CA GLY A 293 16.02 2.45 -25.53
C GLY A 293 17.49 2.87 -25.40
N SER A 294 17.92 4.03 -25.92
CA SER A 294 19.34 4.43 -25.93
C SER A 294 19.93 4.72 -24.54
N ALA A 295 21.24 4.54 -24.40
CA ALA A 295 21.96 4.91 -23.17
C ALA A 295 21.96 6.43 -22.97
N GLY A 296 21.79 6.90 -21.73
CA GLY A 296 21.79 8.33 -21.41
C GLY A 296 20.52 9.10 -21.82
N LYS A 297 19.49 8.40 -22.31
CA LYS A 297 18.15 8.99 -22.53
C LYS A 297 17.60 9.59 -21.22
N ALA A 298 16.98 10.76 -21.34
CA ALA A 298 16.27 11.42 -20.25
C ALA A 298 14.89 11.81 -20.78
N HIS A 299 13.94 10.91 -20.56
CA HIS A 299 12.55 11.07 -20.96
C HIS A 299 11.67 11.47 -19.79
N GLU A 300 10.63 12.22 -20.09
CA GLU A 300 9.59 12.67 -19.17
C GLU A 300 8.24 12.70 -19.89
N SER A 301 7.18 13.16 -19.22
CA SER A 301 5.86 13.20 -19.85
C SER A 301 5.84 14.12 -21.08
N CYS A 302 5.20 13.67 -22.15
CA CYS A 302 4.90 14.52 -23.30
C CYS A 302 3.81 15.57 -23.01
N CYS A 303 3.22 15.54 -21.81
CA CYS A 303 2.21 16.48 -21.34
C CYS A 303 2.79 17.53 -20.39
N GLU A 304 4.10 17.54 -20.14
CA GLU A 304 4.75 18.55 -19.31
C GLU A 304 4.38 19.96 -19.79
N GLU A 305 3.98 20.80 -18.85
CA GLU A 305 3.60 22.20 -19.09
C GLU A 305 4.63 23.14 -18.45
N ILE A 306 4.90 24.25 -19.11
CA ILE A 306 5.74 25.31 -18.56
C ILE A 306 4.89 26.55 -18.33
N PHE A 307 4.93 27.06 -17.10
CA PHE A 307 4.39 28.36 -16.75
C PHE A 307 5.27 29.48 -17.31
N VAL A 308 4.66 30.42 -18.02
CA VAL A 308 5.32 31.60 -18.60
C VAL A 308 4.74 32.87 -18.00
N ASN A 309 5.57 33.58 -17.24
CA ASN A 309 5.19 34.84 -16.61
C ASN A 309 5.24 36.02 -17.60
N ARG A 310 4.37 36.01 -18.60
CA ARG A 310 4.25 37.10 -19.58
C ARG A 310 3.50 38.29 -18.96
N PRO A 311 3.96 39.54 -19.18
CA PRO A 311 3.29 40.73 -18.66
C PRO A 311 1.82 40.84 -19.08
N VAL A 312 0.97 41.37 -18.19
CA VAL A 312 -0.48 41.61 -18.43
C VAL A 312 -0.70 42.47 -19.68
N ALA A 313 0.12 43.50 -19.88
CA ALA A 313 0.05 44.35 -21.07
C ALA A 313 0.26 43.59 -22.40
N GLY A 314 0.91 42.41 -22.36
CA GLY A 314 1.14 41.52 -23.49
C GLY A 314 0.15 40.35 -23.58
N GLY A 315 -0.93 40.36 -22.79
CA GLY A 315 -1.93 39.29 -22.72
C GLY A 315 -1.80 38.36 -21.50
N GLY A 316 -0.97 38.71 -20.52
CA GLY A 316 -0.91 38.00 -19.23
C GLY A 316 -0.16 36.67 -19.25
N PRO A 317 0.06 36.08 -18.05
CA PRO A 317 0.75 34.81 -17.90
C PRO A 317 -0.07 33.66 -18.50
N PHE A 318 0.59 32.57 -18.83
CA PHE A 318 -0.04 31.38 -19.42
C PHE A 318 0.78 30.14 -19.12
N TYR A 319 0.18 28.97 -19.31
CA TYR A 319 0.86 27.68 -19.39
C TYR A 319 0.89 27.23 -20.85
N MET A 320 1.98 26.57 -21.26
CA MET A 320 2.07 25.99 -22.59
C MET A 320 2.89 24.71 -22.53
N ASP A 321 2.45 23.70 -23.29
CA ASP A 321 3.11 22.40 -23.37
C ASP A 321 4.58 22.58 -23.76
N LYS A 322 5.47 21.97 -22.98
CA LYS A 322 6.91 21.95 -23.24
C LYS A 322 7.22 21.33 -24.59
N TYR A 323 6.46 20.32 -24.96
CA TYR A 323 6.62 19.51 -26.17
C TYR A 323 5.48 19.70 -27.15
N LEU A 324 5.75 19.41 -28.44
CA LEU A 324 4.71 19.26 -29.45
C LEU A 324 3.81 18.06 -29.12
N VAL A 325 2.55 18.12 -29.53
CA VAL A 325 1.62 16.99 -29.40
C VAL A 325 2.14 15.83 -30.25
N THR A 326 2.23 14.64 -29.67
CA THR A 326 2.69 13.42 -30.33
C THR A 326 1.55 12.66 -31.00
N ALA A 327 1.88 11.76 -31.93
CA ALA A 327 0.89 10.88 -32.52
C ALA A 327 0.28 9.92 -31.47
N GLY A 328 1.08 9.47 -30.49
CA GLY A 328 0.60 8.66 -29.36
C GLY A 328 -0.44 9.37 -28.49
N ARG A 329 -0.27 10.69 -28.25
CA ARG A 329 -1.28 11.51 -27.54
C ARG A 329 -2.60 11.62 -28.32
N ILE A 330 -2.53 11.79 -29.64
CA ILE A 330 -3.72 11.78 -30.50
C ILE A 330 -4.38 10.39 -30.52
N ARG A 331 -3.60 9.32 -30.46
CA ARG A 331 -4.12 7.96 -30.40
C ARG A 331 -4.92 7.73 -29.13
N ALA A 332 -4.38 8.13 -27.97
CA ALA A 332 -5.11 8.09 -26.70
C ALA A 332 -6.45 8.84 -26.77
N PHE A 333 -6.48 10.00 -27.45
CA PHE A 333 -7.71 10.76 -27.67
C PHE A 333 -8.72 10.02 -28.54
N PHE A 334 -8.30 9.45 -29.67
CA PHE A 334 -9.18 8.67 -30.54
C PHE A 334 -9.72 7.41 -29.87
N ASP A 335 -8.88 6.68 -29.13
CA ASP A 335 -9.28 5.49 -28.40
C ASP A 335 -10.33 5.84 -27.32
N ARG A 336 -10.12 6.95 -26.60
CA ARG A 336 -11.02 7.44 -25.55
C ARG A 336 -12.35 7.97 -26.06
N THR A 337 -12.39 8.45 -27.29
CA THR A 337 -13.61 8.99 -27.92
C THR A 337 -14.29 7.98 -28.84
N GLY A 338 -13.67 6.82 -29.11
CA GLY A 338 -14.08 5.95 -30.21
C GLY A 338 -14.00 6.64 -31.58
N GLY A 339 -13.21 7.72 -31.69
CA GLY A 339 -13.15 8.61 -32.85
C GLY A 339 -14.33 9.57 -33.01
N ASP A 340 -15.31 9.55 -32.11
CA ASP A 340 -16.43 10.50 -32.12
C ASP A 340 -16.04 11.81 -31.42
N VAL A 341 -15.34 12.66 -32.18
CA VAL A 341 -14.95 14.00 -31.75
C VAL A 341 -16.13 14.97 -31.89
N LYS A 342 -17.04 14.73 -32.84
CA LYS A 342 -18.21 15.57 -33.09
C LYS A 342 -19.08 15.68 -31.85
N THR A 343 -19.41 14.56 -31.22
CA THR A 343 -20.19 14.54 -29.97
C THR A 343 -19.48 15.30 -28.84
N PHE A 344 -18.15 15.18 -28.76
CA PHE A 344 -17.37 15.90 -27.75
C PHE A 344 -17.42 17.43 -27.92
N VAL A 345 -17.33 17.93 -29.17
CA VAL A 345 -17.31 19.39 -29.42
C VAL A 345 -18.70 20.01 -29.57
N GLN A 346 -19.75 19.21 -29.73
CA GLN A 346 -21.11 19.69 -29.94
C GLN A 346 -21.57 20.60 -28.79
N GLY A 347 -21.98 21.83 -29.13
CA GLY A 347 -22.52 22.79 -28.15
C GLY A 347 -21.49 23.45 -27.24
N ARG A 348 -20.20 23.17 -27.41
CA ARG A 348 -19.13 23.82 -26.66
C ARG A 348 -18.97 25.29 -27.07
N ALA A 349 -18.90 26.20 -26.10
CA ALA A 349 -18.72 27.64 -26.36
C ALA A 349 -17.28 28.00 -26.78
N ASP A 350 -16.30 27.18 -26.40
CA ASP A 350 -14.89 27.34 -26.69
C ASP A 350 -14.44 26.66 -28.00
N PHE A 351 -15.38 26.06 -28.75
CA PHE A 351 -15.16 25.48 -30.06
C PHE A 351 -16.00 26.21 -31.12
N PRO A 352 -15.44 26.61 -32.28
CA PRO A 352 -16.22 27.29 -33.31
C PRO A 352 -17.38 26.42 -33.84
N ALA A 353 -18.62 26.90 -33.69
CA ALA A 353 -19.82 26.16 -34.11
C ALA A 353 -19.79 25.76 -35.60
N ALA A 354 -19.21 26.60 -36.47
CA ALA A 354 -19.06 26.33 -37.89
C ALA A 354 -18.13 25.16 -38.22
N TRP A 355 -17.35 24.65 -37.27
CA TRP A 355 -16.45 23.51 -37.46
C TRP A 355 -17.05 22.18 -37.04
N VAL A 356 -18.10 22.20 -36.21
CA VAL A 356 -18.68 21.01 -35.58
C VAL A 356 -19.17 20.00 -36.62
N ASP A 357 -19.80 20.47 -37.70
CA ASP A 357 -20.39 19.57 -38.69
C ASP A 357 -19.37 18.71 -39.44
N ASN A 358 -18.13 19.18 -39.53
CA ASN A 358 -17.03 18.52 -40.22
C ASN A 358 -16.12 17.72 -39.27
N MET A 359 -16.46 17.64 -37.98
CA MET A 359 -15.73 16.81 -37.03
C MET A 359 -16.09 15.34 -37.16
N PRO A 360 -15.12 14.42 -36.95
CA PRO A 360 -15.38 12.99 -37.10
C PRO A 360 -16.37 12.51 -36.04
N SER A 361 -17.32 11.69 -36.47
CA SER A 361 -18.36 11.08 -35.63
C SER A 361 -18.07 9.63 -35.27
N ASN A 362 -16.97 9.08 -35.77
CA ASN A 362 -16.55 7.70 -35.59
C ASN A 362 -15.07 7.52 -35.94
N MET A 363 -14.50 6.38 -35.56
CA MET A 363 -13.10 6.05 -35.81
C MET A 363 -12.70 6.11 -37.29
N ALA A 364 -13.55 5.68 -38.23
CA ALA A 364 -13.19 5.70 -39.64
C ALA A 364 -12.99 7.14 -40.15
N GLU A 365 -13.87 8.07 -39.77
CA GLU A 365 -13.74 9.49 -40.07
C GLU A 365 -12.53 10.12 -39.35
N ALA A 366 -12.26 9.74 -38.11
CA ALA A 366 -11.11 10.23 -37.36
C ALA A 366 -9.79 9.84 -38.02
N LEU A 367 -9.66 8.57 -38.42
CA LEU A 367 -8.51 8.05 -39.17
C LEU A 367 -8.39 8.74 -40.54
N ALA A 368 -9.51 8.95 -41.24
CA ALA A 368 -9.52 9.68 -42.50
C ALA A 368 -9.04 11.12 -42.35
N ASN A 369 -9.21 11.76 -41.18
CA ASN A 369 -8.74 13.12 -40.90
C ASN A 369 -7.25 13.23 -40.59
N VAL A 370 -6.57 12.15 -40.17
CA VAL A 370 -5.11 12.13 -39.94
C VAL A 370 -4.36 11.26 -40.94
N GLY A 371 -5.10 10.67 -41.89
CA GLY A 371 -4.61 9.81 -42.96
C GLY A 371 -4.41 10.53 -44.30
N PRO A 372 -3.99 9.78 -45.34
CA PRO A 372 -3.88 10.29 -46.70
C PRO A 372 -5.27 10.45 -47.32
N ILE A 373 -5.39 11.30 -48.34
CA ILE A 373 -6.59 11.31 -49.21
C ILE A 373 -6.40 10.23 -50.28
N PRO A 374 -7.45 9.45 -50.64
CA PRO A 374 -7.34 8.33 -51.56
C PRO A 374 -6.76 8.61 -52.96
N LEU A 375 -6.72 9.86 -53.45
CA LEU A 375 -6.27 10.15 -54.83
C LEU A 375 -5.62 11.56 -54.95
N ALA A 376 -4.37 11.59 -55.42
CA ALA A 376 -3.57 12.74 -55.90
C ALA A 376 -2.85 13.67 -54.87
N TRP A 377 -1.65 14.13 -55.27
CA TRP A 377 -0.62 14.81 -54.46
C TRP A 377 -0.95 16.19 -53.86
N ASP A 378 -2.09 16.81 -54.19
CA ASP A 378 -2.59 18.02 -53.52
C ASP A 378 -3.96 18.39 -54.11
N TRP A 379 -4.98 17.53 -53.95
CA TRP A 379 -6.33 17.83 -54.43
C TRP A 379 -7.33 17.90 -53.27
N ALA A 380 -8.25 18.86 -53.35
CA ALA A 380 -9.36 18.99 -52.43
C ALA A 380 -10.35 17.84 -52.65
N ASP A 381 -10.72 17.06 -51.64
CA ASP A 381 -11.87 16.19 -51.82
C ASP A 381 -13.13 17.00 -52.21
N GLY A 382 -14.20 16.34 -52.62
CA GLY A 382 -15.47 17.01 -52.95
C GLY A 382 -16.06 17.86 -51.80
N ASN A 383 -15.44 17.85 -50.61
CA ASN A 383 -15.80 18.58 -49.40
C ASN A 383 -14.75 19.65 -49.00
N GLY A 384 -13.70 19.89 -49.79
CA GLY A 384 -12.69 20.92 -49.55
C GLY A 384 -11.47 20.50 -48.72
N LEU A 385 -11.35 19.23 -48.30
CA LEU A 385 -10.20 18.73 -47.53
C LEU A 385 -8.98 18.54 -48.43
N ARG A 386 -7.83 19.12 -48.08
CA ARG A 386 -6.56 18.96 -48.81
C ARG A 386 -5.56 18.23 -47.93
N ALA A 387 -4.90 17.20 -48.45
CA ALA A 387 -3.84 16.47 -47.76
C ALA A 387 -2.60 16.41 -48.66
N ARG A 388 -1.65 17.32 -48.40
CA ARG A 388 -0.39 17.38 -49.14
C ARG A 388 0.65 16.53 -48.40
N GLY A 389 1.25 15.56 -49.10
CA GLY A 389 2.37 14.77 -48.57
C GLY A 389 2.02 13.76 -47.48
N CYS A 390 0.75 13.62 -47.08
CA CYS A 390 0.34 12.67 -46.04
C CYS A 390 0.30 11.21 -46.50
N GLN A 391 0.56 10.98 -47.79
CA GLN A 391 0.84 9.67 -48.37
C GLN A 391 2.26 9.24 -48.02
N THR A 392 2.42 8.01 -47.56
CA THR A 392 3.71 7.37 -47.35
C THR A 392 4.28 6.78 -48.64
N GLY A 393 3.45 6.59 -49.68
CA GLY A 393 3.91 6.26 -51.02
C GLY A 393 4.45 7.48 -51.76
N SER A 394 5.73 7.50 -52.14
CA SER A 394 6.38 8.50 -53.02
C SER A 394 6.96 9.76 -52.35
N GLY A 395 7.53 9.62 -51.16
CA GLY A 395 8.33 10.67 -50.51
C GLY A 395 7.57 11.54 -49.52
N GLY A 396 6.35 11.14 -49.16
CA GLY A 396 5.60 11.78 -48.08
C GLY A 396 5.81 11.09 -46.73
N ALA A 397 5.08 11.58 -45.74
CA ALA A 397 5.27 11.25 -44.33
C ALA A 397 3.95 11.30 -43.58
N ARG A 398 3.79 10.40 -42.63
CA ARG A 398 2.65 10.34 -41.72
C ARG A 398 3.09 9.69 -40.42
N THR A 399 2.96 10.43 -39.32
CA THR A 399 3.31 9.94 -37.98
C THR A 399 2.14 9.25 -37.28
N PHE A 400 0.90 9.40 -37.77
CA PHE A 400 -0.21 8.61 -37.23
C PHE A 400 -0.27 7.24 -37.92
N TYR A 401 0.09 6.18 -37.19
CA TYR A 401 -0.01 4.81 -37.69
C TYR A 401 -1.48 4.42 -37.95
N GLN A 402 -1.73 3.81 -39.11
CA GLN A 402 -3.02 3.23 -39.51
C GLN A 402 -2.77 1.92 -40.25
N ALA A 403 -3.53 0.86 -40.01
CA ALA A 403 -3.40 -0.38 -40.78
C ALA A 403 -3.39 -0.10 -42.30
N ASP A 404 -2.65 -0.93 -43.07
CA ASP A 404 -2.40 -0.73 -44.50
C ASP A 404 -3.66 -0.28 -45.26
N ILE A 405 -3.63 0.97 -45.73
CA ILE A 405 -4.78 1.65 -46.32
C ILE A 405 -5.01 1.14 -47.73
N THR A 406 -3.92 0.94 -48.48
CA THR A 406 -3.88 0.26 -49.77
C THR A 406 -2.56 -0.52 -49.90
N PRO A 407 -2.40 -1.44 -50.88
CA PRO A 407 -1.12 -2.12 -51.11
C PRO A 407 0.08 -1.17 -51.34
N THR A 408 -0.17 0.05 -51.80
CA THR A 408 0.85 1.07 -52.07
C THR A 408 0.95 2.15 -50.98
N GLU A 409 0.01 2.17 -50.03
CA GLU A 409 -0.09 3.15 -48.96
C GLU A 409 -0.15 2.42 -47.61
N LYS A 410 1.03 2.12 -47.08
CA LYS A 410 1.28 1.30 -45.89
C LYS A 410 2.29 2.00 -44.99
N ASN A 411 2.35 1.67 -43.69
CA ASN A 411 3.39 2.26 -42.84
C ASN A 411 4.72 1.53 -43.04
N TYR A 412 5.81 2.29 -43.08
CA TYR A 412 7.16 1.74 -43.18
C TYR A 412 7.86 1.63 -41.82
N TYR A 413 7.25 2.21 -40.79
CA TYR A 413 7.73 2.21 -39.41
C TYR A 413 6.68 1.59 -38.49
N PRO A 414 7.11 0.91 -37.41
CA PRO A 414 6.18 0.38 -36.42
C PRO A 414 5.43 1.53 -35.72
N GLN A 415 4.24 1.22 -35.22
CA GLN A 415 3.40 2.19 -34.51
C GLN A 415 4.16 2.90 -33.39
N ASP A 416 4.88 2.16 -32.54
CA ASP A 416 5.63 2.72 -31.41
C ASP A 416 6.60 3.83 -31.85
N ALA A 417 7.38 3.61 -32.91
CA ALA A 417 8.33 4.60 -33.42
C ALA A 417 7.64 5.85 -34.02
N LEU A 418 6.42 5.70 -34.51
CA LEU A 418 5.63 6.80 -35.07
C LEU A 418 4.86 7.56 -33.98
N ASP A 419 4.37 6.86 -32.96
CA ASP A 419 3.63 7.43 -31.84
C ASP A 419 4.52 8.35 -30.99
N GLU A 420 5.85 8.14 -30.95
CA GLU A 420 6.80 9.07 -30.33
C GLU A 420 6.94 10.41 -31.06
N LYS A 421 6.65 10.48 -32.36
CA LYS A 421 6.86 11.67 -33.20
C LYS A 421 5.72 12.68 -33.02
N PRO A 422 5.95 13.98 -33.28
CA PRO A 422 4.87 14.95 -33.31
C PRO A 422 3.78 14.51 -34.28
N ILE A 423 2.52 14.76 -33.93
CA ILE A 423 1.42 14.55 -34.86
C ILE A 423 1.62 15.45 -36.08
N GLN A 424 1.47 14.83 -37.24
CA GLN A 424 1.44 15.50 -38.53
C GLN A 424 0.17 15.13 -39.27
N CYS A 425 -0.10 15.80 -40.40
CA CYS A 425 -1.28 15.54 -41.20
C CYS A 425 -2.60 15.76 -40.44
N ILE A 426 -2.55 16.55 -39.37
CA ILE A 426 -3.71 17.00 -38.61
C ILE A 426 -4.13 18.38 -39.10
N ASN A 427 -5.41 18.68 -38.94
CA ASN A 427 -5.99 19.97 -39.26
C ASN A 427 -6.22 20.78 -37.96
N ARG A 428 -6.35 22.11 -38.07
CA ARG A 428 -6.44 22.98 -36.89
C ARG A 428 -7.68 22.70 -36.02
N PRO A 429 -8.90 22.49 -36.57
CA PRO A 429 -10.08 22.14 -35.78
C PRO A 429 -9.90 20.85 -34.96
N LEU A 430 -9.30 19.81 -35.55
CA LEU A 430 -9.09 18.54 -34.86
C LEU A 430 -8.01 18.66 -33.77
N LEU A 431 -6.92 19.40 -34.04
CA LEU A 431 -5.91 19.67 -33.00
C LEU A 431 -6.48 20.52 -31.87
N LEU A 432 -7.37 21.48 -32.18
CA LEU A 432 -8.08 22.23 -31.17
C LEU A 432 -8.99 21.33 -30.32
N ALA A 433 -9.78 20.47 -30.96
CA ALA A 433 -10.64 19.53 -30.26
C ALA A 433 -9.83 18.62 -29.32
N PHE A 434 -8.65 18.17 -29.77
CA PHE A 434 -7.71 17.44 -28.92
C PHE A 434 -7.25 18.28 -27.71
N CYS A 435 -6.80 19.53 -27.90
CA CYS A 435 -6.34 20.36 -26.79
C CYS A 435 -7.46 20.65 -25.79
N LEU A 436 -8.68 20.96 -26.27
CA LEU A 436 -9.87 21.15 -25.43
C LEU A 436 -10.26 19.88 -24.71
N TRP A 437 -10.12 18.72 -25.37
CA TRP A 437 -10.27 17.44 -24.72
C TRP A 437 -9.27 17.38 -23.59
N ASP A 438 -7.97 17.50 -23.83
CA ASP A 438 -6.87 17.45 -22.84
C ASP A 438 -6.88 18.58 -21.76
N ASN A 439 -8.01 19.26 -21.55
CA ASN A 439 -8.24 20.36 -20.59
C ASN A 439 -7.34 21.58 -20.82
N LYS A 440 -6.99 21.82 -22.09
CA LYS A 440 -6.14 22.91 -22.57
C LYS A 440 -6.85 23.63 -23.72
N ASP A 441 -6.13 24.48 -24.44
CA ASP A 441 -6.55 25.20 -25.64
C ASP A 441 -5.37 25.20 -26.64
N LEU A 442 -5.61 25.67 -27.86
CA LEU A 442 -4.51 26.07 -28.73
C LEU A 442 -3.89 27.38 -28.21
N PRO A 443 -2.55 27.48 -28.19
CA PRO A 443 -1.90 28.73 -27.84
C PRO A 443 -2.18 29.80 -28.91
N MET A 444 -2.28 31.05 -28.47
CA MET A 444 -2.32 32.21 -29.36
C MET A 444 -0.95 32.40 -29.99
N ARG A 445 -0.91 32.99 -31.20
CA ARG A 445 0.38 33.26 -31.85
C ARG A 445 1.31 34.10 -30.98
N SER A 446 0.76 35.04 -30.22
CA SER A 446 1.51 35.89 -29.28
C SER A 446 2.12 35.12 -28.12
N GLU A 447 1.52 34.01 -27.69
CA GLU A 447 2.05 33.14 -26.63
C GLU A 447 3.25 32.35 -27.17
N ILE A 448 3.11 31.72 -28.35
CA ILE A 448 4.21 31.02 -29.03
C ILE A 448 5.37 31.98 -29.31
N THR A 449 5.09 33.18 -29.82
CA THR A 449 6.12 34.21 -30.07
C THR A 449 6.85 34.58 -28.78
N TYR A 450 6.12 34.75 -27.67
CA TYR A 450 6.73 35.12 -26.40
C TYR A 450 7.57 33.97 -25.83
N ALA A 451 7.08 32.72 -25.92
CA ALA A 451 7.85 31.54 -25.53
C ALA A 451 9.14 31.37 -26.36
N TRP A 452 9.12 31.79 -27.63
CA TRP A 452 10.31 31.85 -28.49
C TRP A 452 11.25 32.98 -28.11
N ARG A 453 10.75 34.23 -28.07
CA ARG A 453 11.57 35.44 -28.00
C ARG A 453 11.97 35.84 -26.58
N GLY A 454 11.27 35.36 -25.57
CA GLY A 454 11.45 35.80 -24.19
C GLY A 454 11.32 37.32 -24.04
N THR A 455 12.06 37.86 -23.08
CA THR A 455 12.13 39.31 -22.80
C THR A 455 13.25 40.03 -23.57
N ASP A 456 14.15 39.29 -24.21
CA ASP A 456 15.35 39.82 -24.87
C ASP A 456 15.24 39.90 -26.40
N ASN A 457 14.07 39.55 -26.95
CA ASN A 457 13.75 39.64 -28.38
C ASN A 457 14.73 38.88 -29.29
N ARG A 458 15.28 37.77 -28.80
CA ARG A 458 16.21 36.89 -29.52
C ARG A 458 15.69 36.42 -30.89
N THR A 459 16.62 36.14 -31.78
CA THR A 459 16.33 35.69 -33.16
C THR A 459 15.79 34.26 -33.16
N TRP A 460 16.46 33.34 -32.47
CA TRP A 460 16.10 31.92 -32.32
C TRP A 460 15.72 31.62 -30.87
N PRO A 461 14.98 30.53 -30.59
CA PRO A 461 14.62 30.17 -29.21
C PRO A 461 15.85 30.08 -28.29
N TRP A 462 16.97 29.56 -28.81
CA TRP A 462 18.24 29.40 -28.11
C TRP A 462 19.14 30.65 -28.07
N GLY A 463 18.70 31.78 -28.66
CA GLY A 463 19.47 33.04 -28.67
C GLY A 463 19.71 33.58 -30.08
N ASN A 464 20.79 34.36 -30.25
CA ASN A 464 21.11 34.99 -31.54
C ASN A 464 22.15 34.19 -32.37
N ALA A 465 22.76 33.17 -31.77
CA ALA A 465 23.70 32.26 -32.41
C ALA A 465 23.64 30.88 -31.73
N PRO A 466 23.97 29.79 -32.44
CA PRO A 466 24.27 29.74 -33.87
C PRO A 466 23.02 29.98 -34.73
N GLY A 467 23.24 30.30 -36.01
CA GLY A 467 22.17 30.43 -37.01
C GLY A 467 21.61 29.09 -37.48
N LEU A 468 20.72 29.11 -38.48
CA LEU A 468 20.17 27.90 -39.08
C LEU A 468 21.23 27.07 -39.81
N PRO A 469 21.08 25.74 -39.88
CA PRO A 469 21.89 24.89 -40.74
C PRO A 469 21.87 25.35 -42.19
N THR A 470 23.06 25.45 -42.78
CA THR A 470 23.22 25.83 -44.18
C THR A 470 23.07 24.62 -45.11
N ALA A 471 23.52 23.44 -44.69
CA ALA A 471 23.44 22.20 -45.46
C ALA A 471 22.10 21.47 -45.26
N ASP A 472 21.64 20.80 -46.30
CA ASP A 472 20.60 19.78 -46.17
C ASP A 472 21.17 18.53 -45.51
N PHE A 473 20.32 17.79 -44.78
CA PHE A 473 20.63 16.53 -44.10
C PHE A 473 21.67 16.61 -42.98
N ASP A 474 21.85 17.79 -42.39
CA ASP A 474 22.74 17.99 -41.25
C ASP A 474 22.18 17.38 -39.96
N THR A 475 22.56 16.14 -39.66
CA THR A 475 22.17 15.43 -38.43
C THR A 475 22.95 15.85 -37.20
N SER A 476 24.07 16.57 -37.40
CA SER A 476 24.93 17.05 -36.32
C SER A 476 24.34 18.29 -35.63
N ASN A 477 23.39 18.98 -36.26
CA ASN A 477 22.71 20.10 -35.64
C ASN A 477 21.91 19.69 -34.41
N GLU A 478 22.30 20.18 -33.24
CA GLU A 478 21.66 19.87 -31.96
C GLU A 478 20.53 20.84 -31.56
N TYR A 479 20.27 21.88 -32.36
CA TYR A 479 19.36 22.98 -32.01
C TYR A 479 17.96 22.84 -32.60
N LEU A 480 17.79 22.21 -33.76
CA LEU A 480 16.47 22.02 -34.36
C LEU A 480 16.45 20.91 -35.40
N VAL A 481 15.26 20.37 -35.65
CA VAL A 481 15.02 19.50 -36.81
C VAL A 481 14.60 20.36 -37.98
N HIS A 482 15.46 20.49 -38.98
CA HIS A 482 15.22 21.30 -40.17
C HIS A 482 16.04 20.73 -41.33
N LYS A 483 15.62 20.96 -42.58
CA LYS A 483 16.35 20.49 -43.77
C LYS A 483 16.64 18.98 -43.78
N ARG A 484 15.70 18.17 -43.31
CA ARG A 484 15.79 16.70 -43.20
C ARG A 484 16.98 16.24 -42.34
N GLY A 485 17.40 17.11 -41.41
CA GLY A 485 18.56 16.92 -40.53
C GLY A 485 18.31 16.05 -39.30
N TYR A 486 17.45 15.03 -39.38
CA TYR A 486 17.25 14.08 -38.30
C TYR A 486 17.36 12.66 -38.84
N MET A 487 18.17 11.84 -38.16
CA MET A 487 18.44 10.42 -38.47
C MET A 487 18.75 10.09 -39.96
N PHE A 488 19.47 10.96 -40.67
CA PHE A 488 20.05 10.66 -41.99
C PHE A 488 21.36 9.84 -41.86
N PRO A 489 21.62 8.82 -42.70
CA PRO A 489 20.93 8.43 -43.93
C PRO A 489 19.87 7.31 -43.79
N GLY A 490 19.11 7.25 -42.68
CA GLY A 490 18.21 6.13 -42.33
C GLY A 490 17.22 5.66 -43.41
N TYR A 491 16.85 6.55 -44.34
CA TYR A 491 16.63 6.41 -45.79
C TYR A 491 15.28 6.96 -46.29
N LEU A 492 15.36 7.95 -47.17
CA LEU A 492 14.27 8.63 -47.87
C LEU A 492 13.76 7.78 -49.03
N MET A 493 12.44 7.69 -49.12
CA MET A 493 11.60 6.93 -50.07
C MET A 493 11.27 5.50 -49.64
N PRO A 494 10.00 5.10 -49.74
CA PRO A 494 8.86 5.96 -50.08
C PRO A 494 8.41 6.82 -48.88
N ASP A 495 8.74 6.47 -47.64
CA ASP A 495 8.29 7.18 -46.42
C ASP A 495 9.42 7.92 -45.71
N VAL A 496 9.26 9.23 -45.58
CA VAL A 496 10.28 10.15 -45.06
C VAL A 496 10.07 10.52 -43.59
N SER A 497 9.17 9.82 -42.89
CA SER A 497 8.82 10.09 -41.49
C SER A 497 10.00 9.95 -40.51
N HIS A 498 11.07 9.25 -40.90
CA HIS A 498 12.29 9.18 -40.08
C HIS A 498 13.00 10.52 -39.91
N HIS A 499 12.78 11.51 -40.79
CA HIS A 499 13.36 12.86 -40.68
C HIS A 499 12.68 13.78 -39.68
N ILE A 500 11.61 13.30 -39.06
CA ILE A 500 10.86 14.02 -38.05
C ILE A 500 11.44 13.62 -36.71
N GLY A 501 11.86 14.61 -35.92
CA GLY A 501 12.34 14.35 -34.57
C GLY A 501 11.18 13.99 -33.69
N ALA A 502 11.34 13.03 -32.79
CA ALA A 502 10.40 12.97 -31.68
C ALA A 502 10.67 14.17 -30.73
N PRO A 503 9.65 14.72 -30.04
CA PRO A 503 9.81 16.00 -29.36
C PRO A 503 10.89 15.99 -28.26
N GLY A 504 11.73 17.00 -28.24
CA GLY A 504 12.79 17.20 -27.27
C GLY A 504 14.17 16.64 -27.64
N ARG A 505 14.29 16.00 -28.81
CA ARG A 505 15.56 15.41 -29.27
C ARG A 505 16.63 16.47 -29.53
N ARG A 506 16.23 17.70 -29.85
CA ARG A 506 17.12 18.85 -30.07
C ARG A 506 17.12 19.79 -28.86
N PHE A 507 17.62 19.29 -27.73
CA PHE A 507 17.53 19.96 -26.44
C PHE A 507 18.27 21.31 -26.35
N ARG A 508 19.34 21.50 -27.14
CA ARG A 508 20.03 22.80 -27.23
C ARG A 508 19.18 23.86 -27.91
N GLY A 509 18.10 23.45 -28.56
CA GLY A 509 17.08 24.28 -29.18
C GLY A 509 16.07 24.91 -28.24
N ALA A 510 16.17 24.66 -26.93
CA ALA A 510 15.20 25.14 -25.96
C ALA A 510 15.02 26.66 -26.01
N GLY A 511 13.76 27.10 -25.91
CA GLY A 511 13.42 28.51 -25.70
C GLY A 511 13.88 29.03 -24.34
N PRO A 512 13.79 30.35 -24.10
CA PRO A 512 14.15 30.99 -22.83
C PRO A 512 13.50 30.38 -21.58
N PHE A 513 12.32 29.77 -21.75
CA PHE A 513 11.56 29.16 -20.65
C PHE A 513 11.69 27.63 -20.61
N GLY A 514 12.39 27.02 -21.57
CA GLY A 514 12.59 25.56 -21.64
C GLY A 514 11.68 24.80 -22.61
N HIS A 515 10.77 25.49 -23.33
CA HIS A 515 9.98 24.89 -24.41
C HIS A 515 10.87 24.37 -25.52
N LEU A 516 10.60 23.15 -25.99
CA LEU A 516 11.38 22.48 -27.03
C LEU A 516 10.64 22.50 -28.37
N ASP A 517 11.43 22.38 -29.43
CA ASP A 517 10.97 22.33 -30.83
C ASP A 517 10.09 23.52 -31.23
N LEU A 518 10.33 24.69 -30.60
CA LEU A 518 9.69 25.95 -31.00
C LEU A 518 10.08 26.37 -32.41
N ALA A 519 11.26 25.96 -32.88
CA ALA A 519 11.77 26.21 -34.22
C ALA A 519 12.06 24.87 -34.90
N GLY A 520 11.52 24.67 -36.09
CA GLY A 520 11.70 23.44 -36.85
C GLY A 520 10.70 22.35 -36.46
N ASP A 521 11.01 21.12 -36.86
CA ASP A 521 10.17 19.92 -36.75
C ASP A 521 8.82 20.07 -37.48
N VAL A 522 7.82 20.71 -36.89
CA VAL A 522 6.54 21.00 -37.56
C VAL A 522 6.15 22.47 -37.39
N PHE A 523 5.39 22.97 -38.36
CA PHE A 523 4.62 24.18 -38.20
C PHE A 523 3.62 24.00 -37.07
N GLU A 524 3.48 25.01 -36.24
CA GLU A 524 2.53 24.99 -35.13
C GLU A 524 1.32 25.84 -35.46
N PHE A 525 0.13 25.23 -35.39
CA PHE A 525 -1.12 25.96 -35.44
C PHE A 525 -1.30 26.84 -34.20
N ALA A 526 -1.66 28.10 -34.42
CA ALA A 526 -2.11 28.99 -33.36
C ALA A 526 -3.64 29.17 -33.38
N ARG A 527 -4.21 29.49 -32.23
CA ARG A 527 -5.66 29.66 -32.03
C ARG A 527 -6.27 30.77 -32.90
N ASP A 528 -5.52 31.83 -33.19
CA ASP A 528 -5.95 33.02 -33.94
C ASP A 528 -5.80 32.86 -35.47
N GLY A 529 -5.75 31.63 -35.96
CA GLY A 529 -5.72 31.32 -37.39
C GLY A 529 -4.34 31.47 -38.05
N ARG A 530 -3.32 31.82 -37.27
CA ARG A 530 -1.92 31.98 -37.68
C ARG A 530 -1.12 30.70 -37.44
N ASN A 531 0.08 30.64 -37.99
CA ASN A 531 1.04 29.57 -37.74
C ASN A 531 2.39 30.12 -37.26
N ASN A 532 3.11 29.31 -36.49
CA ASN A 532 4.54 29.50 -36.25
C ASN A 532 5.35 28.82 -37.36
N ASN A 533 6.42 29.46 -37.84
CA ASN A 533 7.17 28.96 -38.99
C ASN A 533 8.33 28.08 -38.60
N GLY A 534 8.57 27.07 -39.44
CA GLY A 534 9.66 26.12 -39.33
C GLY A 534 9.15 24.72 -39.57
N SER A 535 9.87 23.90 -40.32
CA SER A 535 9.59 22.47 -40.32
C SER A 535 10.82 21.65 -40.67
N TRP A 536 10.71 20.34 -40.47
CA TRP A 536 11.72 19.35 -40.80
C TRP A 536 12.11 19.39 -42.28
N GLU A 537 11.27 19.87 -43.20
CA GLU A 537 11.56 19.82 -44.64
C GLU A 537 12.66 20.78 -45.10
N ASN A 538 12.40 22.09 -44.99
CA ASN A 538 13.27 23.23 -45.31
C ASN A 538 12.52 24.57 -45.15
N HIS A 539 11.43 24.60 -44.39
CA HIS A 539 10.69 25.85 -44.19
C HIS A 539 11.45 26.69 -43.17
N VAL A 540 11.92 27.86 -43.61
CA VAL A 540 12.76 28.74 -42.81
C VAL A 540 12.03 29.09 -41.50
N PRO A 541 12.57 28.68 -40.33
CA PRO A 541 11.95 29.00 -39.05
C PRO A 541 11.97 30.50 -38.80
N SER A 542 10.87 31.01 -38.26
CA SER A 542 10.75 32.43 -37.96
C SER A 542 9.70 32.66 -36.88
N SER A 543 10.06 33.50 -35.92
CA SER A 543 9.14 34.03 -34.91
C SER A 543 8.20 35.12 -35.45
N ALA A 544 8.31 35.46 -36.74
CA ALA A 544 7.31 36.26 -37.42
C ALA A 544 6.10 35.40 -37.85
N SER A 545 4.95 36.04 -37.99
CA SER A 545 3.76 35.39 -38.56
C SER A 545 3.94 35.20 -40.07
N THR A 546 3.56 34.04 -40.59
CA THR A 546 3.23 33.86 -42.02
C THR A 546 1.72 33.67 -42.18
N ALA A 547 1.30 33.60 -43.44
CA ALA A 547 -0.05 33.69 -43.99
C ALA A 547 -1.23 33.47 -43.02
N ALA A 548 -2.18 34.41 -43.10
CA ALA A 548 -3.51 34.29 -42.50
C ALA A 548 -4.47 33.64 -43.51
N GLY A 549 -5.17 32.59 -43.08
CA GLY A 549 -6.38 32.07 -43.73
C GLY A 549 -6.21 30.86 -44.65
N GLY A 550 -7.25 30.01 -44.68
CA GLY A 550 -7.43 28.93 -45.65
C GLY A 550 -6.81 27.57 -45.29
N GLU A 551 -6.16 27.45 -44.13
CA GLU A 551 -5.46 26.23 -43.71
C GLU A 551 -6.14 25.46 -42.59
N ASP A 552 -7.29 25.92 -42.06
CA ASP A 552 -7.99 25.22 -40.98
C ASP A 552 -8.22 23.76 -41.32
N TRP A 553 -8.63 23.47 -42.55
CA TRP A 553 -8.90 22.13 -43.06
C TRP A 553 -7.76 21.54 -43.91
N ARG A 554 -6.64 22.25 -44.00
CA ARG A 554 -5.47 21.78 -44.74
C ARG A 554 -4.66 20.85 -43.85
N ARG A 555 -4.38 19.67 -44.38
CA ARG A 555 -3.51 18.69 -43.77
C ARG A 555 -2.21 18.66 -44.55
N TYR A 556 -1.12 18.75 -43.82
CA TYR A 556 0.22 18.73 -44.38
C TYR A 556 1.09 17.91 -43.45
N TYR A 557 1.98 17.09 -43.99
CA TYR A 557 2.95 16.29 -43.21
C TYR A 557 3.98 17.11 -42.43
N ALA A 558 3.76 18.42 -42.31
CA ALA A 558 4.61 19.34 -41.58
C ALA A 558 3.76 20.28 -40.73
N PHE A 559 2.43 20.10 -40.68
CA PHE A 559 1.55 20.80 -39.74
C PHE A 559 1.24 19.93 -38.54
N GLY A 560 1.43 20.52 -37.35
CA GLY A 560 1.05 19.97 -36.06
C GLY A 560 0.86 21.11 -35.07
N GLY A 561 1.31 20.92 -33.84
CA GLY A 561 1.34 21.98 -32.85
C GLY A 561 1.44 21.46 -31.42
N ARG A 562 1.18 22.37 -30.49
CA ARG A 562 1.18 22.14 -29.05
C ARG A 562 -0.07 22.73 -28.42
N CYS A 563 -0.39 22.32 -27.20
CA CYS A 563 -1.48 22.91 -26.43
C CYS A 563 -0.95 23.93 -25.40
N GLY A 564 -1.85 24.72 -24.82
CA GLY A 564 -1.58 25.62 -23.70
C GLY A 564 -2.86 26.08 -23.03
N ARG A 565 -2.77 26.85 -21.95
CA ARG A 565 -3.94 27.39 -21.24
C ARG A 565 -3.62 28.72 -20.60
N ARG A 566 -4.63 29.60 -20.53
CA ARG A 566 -4.53 30.97 -20.00
C ARG A 566 -5.16 31.05 -18.63
#